data_AF-A0A913XGH2-F1
#
_entry.id   AF-A0A913XGH2-F1
#
_cell.length_a   1.000
_cell.length_b   1.000
_cell.length_c   1.000
_cell.angle_alpha   90.00
_cell.angle_beta   90.00
_cell.angle_gamma   90.00
#
_symmetry.space_group_name_H-M   'P 1'
#
loop_
_entity.id
_entity.type
_entity.pdbx_description
1 polymer ?
#
loop_
_entity_poly.entity_id
_entity_poly.type
_entity_poly.pdbx_seq_one_letter_code
_entity_poly.pdbx_strand_id
1 'polypeptide(L)'
;KTKRIPVEKVEVVLSVAIHHPRRLNKVQEFLVLSGQTLTSLRDKIHCVTDYIVPGDHSNNPDLSQTAPCQDICKSGFFYFENVFYNDMRDGLNRDYSRSLIDWAKDSEEPWASKLKSSSVERMEDTKFESLTIRLGYPYLYCHQGNCEHIVIFTDLRLLHVDDSDNVLDF
;
A
#
# COMPACT_ATOMS: atom_id res chain seq x y z
N LYS A 1 -25.46 31.86 28.66
CA LYS A 1 -25.56 30.48 28.12
C LYS A 1 -24.28 30.20 27.33
N THR A 2 -23.40 29.34 27.85
CA THR A 2 -22.13 29.00 27.19
C THR A 2 -22.41 28.04 26.03
N LYS A 3 -22.13 28.49 24.80
CA LYS A 3 -22.34 27.69 23.58
C LYS A 3 -21.16 26.72 23.47
N ARG A 4 -21.43 25.41 23.51
CA ARG A 4 -20.42 24.39 23.20
C ARG A 4 -20.21 24.40 21.69
N ILE A 5 -18.99 24.67 21.24
CA ILE A 5 -18.60 24.58 19.84
C ILE A 5 -17.79 23.29 19.71
N PRO A 6 -18.19 22.35 18.83
CA PRO A 6 -17.38 21.17 18.57
C PRO A 6 -16.06 21.58 17.91
N VAL A 7 -14.96 20.93 18.31
CA VAL A 7 -13.67 21.08 17.64
C VAL A 7 -13.73 20.25 16.36
N GLU A 8 -13.63 20.89 15.21
CA GLU A 8 -13.55 20.19 13.93
C GLU A 8 -12.21 19.47 13.81
N LYS A 9 -12.26 18.23 13.33
CA LYS A 9 -11.05 17.44 13.10
C LYS A 9 -10.36 18.00 11.85
N VAL A 10 -9.08 18.35 11.99
CA VAL A 10 -8.28 18.84 10.87
C VAL A 10 -7.95 17.66 9.97
N GLU A 11 -8.42 17.70 8.73
CA GLU A 11 -8.15 16.70 7.71
C GLU A 11 -6.95 17.14 6.84
N VAL A 12 -6.03 16.21 6.58
CA VAL A 12 -4.87 16.42 5.73
C VAL A 12 -5.04 15.63 4.44
N VAL A 13 -4.64 16.23 3.32
CA VAL A 13 -4.57 15.59 2.01
C VAL A 13 -3.10 15.27 1.69
N LEU A 14 -2.82 14.02 1.39
CA LEU A 14 -1.50 13.53 0.97
C LEU A 14 -1.50 13.26 -0.53
N SER A 15 -0.48 13.71 -1.24
CA SER A 15 -0.23 13.29 -2.62
C SER A 15 0.70 12.07 -2.62
N VAL A 16 0.29 10.98 -3.27
CA VAL A 16 1.01 9.70 -3.27
C VAL A 16 1.27 9.24 -4.71
N ALA A 17 2.54 9.18 -5.09
CA ALA A 17 2.98 8.69 -6.38
C ALA A 17 3.35 7.20 -6.33
N ILE A 18 2.91 6.45 -7.35
CA ILE A 18 3.24 5.03 -7.55
C ILE A 18 4.08 4.90 -8.82
N HIS A 19 5.22 4.20 -8.70
CA HIS A 19 6.15 4.00 -9.80
C HIS A 19 6.04 2.59 -10.40
N HIS A 20 6.39 2.47 -11.69
CA HIS A 20 6.42 1.18 -12.38
C HIS A 20 7.49 0.27 -11.76
N PRO A 21 7.20 -1.02 -11.51
CA PRO A 21 8.07 -1.90 -10.73
C PRO A 21 9.45 -2.13 -11.36
N ARG A 22 9.54 -2.04 -12.70
CA ARG A 22 10.81 -2.23 -13.44
C ARG A 22 11.36 -0.99 -14.13
N ARG A 23 10.51 -0.02 -14.46
CA ARG A 23 10.88 1.15 -15.28
C ARG A 23 11.14 2.37 -14.41
N LEU A 24 10.69 2.34 -13.16
CA LEU A 24 10.89 3.36 -12.14
C LEU A 24 10.37 4.76 -12.49
N ASN A 25 9.65 4.93 -13.60
CA ASN A 25 8.89 6.13 -13.89
C ASN A 25 7.58 6.14 -13.09
N LYS A 26 7.10 7.33 -12.72
CA LYS A 26 5.77 7.52 -12.14
C LYS A 26 4.71 7.04 -13.13
N VAL A 27 3.79 6.19 -12.68
CA VAL A 27 2.70 5.66 -13.50
C VAL A 27 1.32 6.07 -12.99
N GLN A 28 1.19 6.27 -11.69
CA GLN A 28 -0.07 6.67 -11.05
C GLN A 28 0.24 7.68 -9.94
N GLU A 29 -0.73 8.54 -9.63
CA GLU A 29 -0.67 9.49 -8.55
C GLU A 29 -2.08 9.66 -7.98
N PHE A 30 -2.18 9.67 -6.66
CA PHE A 30 -3.43 9.71 -5.92
C PHE A 30 -3.38 10.81 -4.87
N LEU A 31 -4.54 11.36 -4.54
CA LEU A 31 -4.74 12.16 -3.33
C LEU A 31 -5.39 11.25 -2.30
N VAL A 32 -4.93 11.23 -1.06
CA VAL A 32 -5.59 10.45 -0.01
C VAL A 32 -5.83 11.31 1.21
N LEU A 33 -6.98 11.09 1.87
CA LEU A 33 -7.31 11.77 3.11
C LEU A 33 -6.65 11.06 4.29
N SER A 34 -6.22 11.86 5.26
CA SER A 34 -5.59 11.37 6.49
C SER A 34 -6.44 10.36 7.26
N GLY A 35 -7.76 10.50 7.22
CA GLY A 35 -8.71 9.62 7.89
C GLY A 35 -8.99 8.29 7.18
N GLN A 36 -8.56 8.14 5.91
CA GLN A 36 -8.71 6.90 5.15
C GLN A 36 -7.72 5.83 5.64
N THR A 37 -8.13 4.57 5.53
CA THR A 37 -7.24 3.42 5.77
C THR A 37 -6.32 3.21 4.58
N LEU A 38 -5.17 2.57 4.81
CA LEU A 38 -4.20 2.26 3.74
C LEU A 38 -4.79 1.39 2.64
N THR A 39 -5.80 0.58 2.95
CA THR A 39 -6.51 -0.22 1.94
C THR A 39 -7.21 0.64 0.90
N SER A 40 -7.61 1.87 1.23
CA SER A 40 -8.24 2.81 0.29
C SER A 40 -7.29 3.13 -0.87
N LEU A 41 -5.99 3.33 -0.58
CA LEU A 41 -4.96 3.49 -1.60
C LEU A 41 -4.69 2.18 -2.33
N ARG A 42 -4.50 1.06 -1.60
CA ARG A 42 -4.23 -0.25 -2.19
C ARG A 42 -5.24 -0.60 -3.29
N ASP A 43 -6.53 -0.39 -3.02
CA ASP A 43 -7.61 -0.78 -3.93
C ASP A 43 -7.68 0.07 -5.21
N LYS A 44 -6.95 1.20 -5.26
CA LYS A 44 -6.84 2.08 -6.43
C LYS A 44 -5.59 1.83 -7.26
N ILE A 45 -4.59 1.14 -6.71
CA ILE A 45 -3.35 0.85 -7.43
C ILE A 45 -3.64 -0.18 -8.51
N HIS A 46 -3.47 0.21 -9.77
CA HIS A 46 -3.53 -0.70 -10.90
C HIS A 46 -2.15 -1.20 -11.29
N CYS A 47 -1.98 -2.50 -11.46
CA CYS A 47 -0.78 -3.08 -12.03
C CYS A 47 -1.11 -3.98 -13.23
N VAL A 48 -0.23 -4.03 -14.22
CA VAL A 48 -0.40 -4.93 -15.37
C VAL A 48 -0.42 -6.40 -14.93
N THR A 49 0.27 -6.74 -13.84
CA THR A 49 0.29 -8.10 -13.30
C THR A 49 -1.05 -8.55 -12.73
N ASP A 50 -1.95 -7.62 -12.37
CA ASP A 50 -3.28 -7.93 -11.85
C ASP A 50 -4.14 -8.68 -12.86
N TYR A 51 -3.91 -8.46 -14.15
CA TYR A 51 -4.65 -9.07 -15.25
C TYR A 51 -3.99 -10.33 -15.81
N ILE A 52 -2.84 -10.73 -15.27
CA ILE A 52 -2.19 -11.98 -15.67
C ILE A 52 -3.03 -13.15 -15.13
N VAL A 53 -3.24 -14.15 -15.96
CA VAL A 53 -3.90 -15.39 -15.55
C VAL A 53 -2.82 -16.33 -15.01
N PRO A 54 -2.81 -16.66 -13.71
CA PRO A 54 -1.77 -17.50 -13.15
C PRO A 54 -1.89 -18.94 -13.65
N GLY A 55 -0.76 -19.65 -13.70
CA GLY A 55 -0.69 -21.05 -14.12
C GLY A 55 0.15 -21.26 -15.38
N ASP A 56 0.48 -22.52 -15.65
CA ASP A 56 1.13 -22.94 -16.88
C ASP A 56 0.08 -23.33 -17.92
N HIS A 57 -0.05 -22.49 -18.95
CA HIS A 57 -1.01 -22.68 -20.05
C HIS A 57 -0.34 -23.23 -21.32
N SER A 58 0.93 -23.63 -21.26
CA SER A 58 1.70 -24.05 -22.44
C SER A 58 1.10 -25.26 -23.15
N ASN A 59 0.54 -26.21 -22.40
CA ASN A 59 -0.04 -27.43 -22.95
C ASN A 59 -1.45 -27.24 -23.54
N ASN A 60 -2.17 -26.18 -23.14
CA ASN A 60 -3.56 -25.94 -23.56
C ASN A 60 -3.87 -24.43 -23.58
N PRO A 61 -3.35 -23.67 -24.55
CA PRO A 61 -3.50 -22.21 -24.58
C PRO A 61 -4.95 -21.73 -24.79
N ASP A 62 -5.81 -22.58 -25.35
CA ASP A 62 -7.21 -22.27 -25.66
C ASP A 62 -8.19 -22.58 -24.50
N LEU A 63 -7.71 -23.16 -23.39
CA LEU A 63 -8.55 -23.43 -22.22
C LEU A 63 -9.09 -22.11 -21.65
N SER A 64 -10.37 -22.10 -21.29
CA SER A 64 -11.00 -20.92 -20.69
C SER A 64 -10.18 -20.48 -19.49
N GLN A 65 -9.64 -19.28 -19.58
CA GLN A 65 -8.72 -18.73 -18.59
C GLN A 65 -9.38 -18.75 -17.20
N THR A 66 -8.59 -19.17 -16.20
CA THR A 66 -8.93 -19.03 -14.79
C THR A 66 -9.08 -17.55 -14.42
N ALA A 67 -9.56 -17.26 -13.20
CA ALA A 67 -9.64 -15.89 -12.72
C ALA A 67 -8.26 -15.20 -12.76
N PRO A 68 -8.19 -13.89 -13.05
CA PRO A 68 -6.94 -13.14 -13.09
C PRO A 68 -6.24 -13.06 -11.71
N CYS A 69 -4.96 -12.71 -11.70
CA CYS A 69 -4.14 -12.62 -10.49
C CYS A 69 -4.74 -11.72 -9.42
N GLN A 70 -5.43 -10.63 -9.76
CA GLN A 70 -6.11 -9.80 -8.75
C GLN A 70 -7.16 -10.57 -7.92
N ASP A 71 -7.80 -11.58 -8.50
CA ASP A 71 -8.85 -12.36 -7.84
C ASP A 71 -8.28 -13.54 -7.05
N ILE A 72 -7.07 -13.99 -7.39
CA ILE A 72 -6.42 -15.18 -6.81
C ILE A 72 -5.28 -14.80 -5.84
N CYS A 73 -4.43 -13.86 -6.25
CA CYS A 73 -3.20 -13.44 -5.60
C CYS A 73 -3.37 -12.11 -4.85
N LYS A 74 -4.31 -12.07 -3.90
CA LYS A 74 -4.70 -10.84 -3.19
C LYS A 74 -3.71 -10.37 -2.12
N SER A 75 -2.73 -11.19 -1.74
CA SER A 75 -1.80 -10.82 -0.68
C SER A 75 -0.87 -9.69 -1.14
N GLY A 76 -0.59 -8.76 -0.22
CA GLY A 76 0.33 -7.65 -0.45
C GLY A 76 0.54 -6.83 0.80
N PHE A 77 1.58 -6.01 0.81
CA PHE A 77 1.91 -5.13 1.93
C PHE A 77 2.45 -3.78 1.46
N PHE A 78 2.23 -2.76 2.29
CA PHE A 78 3.06 -1.55 2.27
C PHE A 78 4.18 -1.69 3.30
N TYR A 79 5.34 -1.10 3.02
CA TYR A 79 6.44 -0.99 3.97
C TYR A 79 6.84 0.47 4.14
N PHE A 80 6.36 1.08 5.22
CA PHE A 80 6.62 2.49 5.56
C PHE A 80 7.36 2.55 6.90
N GLU A 81 8.43 3.35 6.98
CA GLU A 81 9.23 3.58 8.20
C GLU A 81 9.43 2.35 9.10
N ASN A 82 9.94 1.26 8.52
CA ASN A 82 10.23 0.02 9.25
C ASN A 82 8.98 -0.74 9.77
N VAL A 83 7.81 -0.51 9.18
CA VAL A 83 6.56 -1.20 9.52
C VAL A 83 5.99 -1.87 8.29
N PHE A 84 5.69 -3.17 8.40
CA PHE A 84 4.95 -3.92 7.39
C PHE A 84 3.44 -3.79 7.64
N TYR A 85 2.72 -3.22 6.68
CA TYR A 85 1.27 -3.15 6.68
C TYR A 85 0.73 -4.20 5.72
N ASN A 86 0.46 -5.41 6.22
CA ASN A 86 -0.06 -6.49 5.38
C ASN A 86 -1.57 -6.32 5.20
N ASP A 87 -2.08 -6.54 3.98
CA ASP A 87 -3.51 -6.66 3.76
C ASP A 87 -3.99 -8.02 4.29
N MET A 88 -4.77 -7.99 5.36
CA MET A 88 -5.27 -9.18 6.04
C MET A 88 -6.80 -9.26 6.02
N ARG A 89 -7.45 -8.58 5.04
CA ARG A 89 -8.92 -8.55 4.90
C ARG A 89 -9.50 -9.87 4.42
N ASP A 90 -8.75 -10.60 3.60
CA ASP A 90 -9.09 -11.95 3.15
C ASP A 90 -8.38 -12.97 4.05
N GLY A 91 -9.12 -13.96 4.58
CA GLY A 91 -8.54 -15.02 5.40
C GLY A 91 -7.53 -15.92 4.66
N LEU A 92 -7.50 -15.86 3.33
CA LEU A 92 -6.51 -16.52 2.48
C LEU A 92 -5.25 -15.68 2.26
N ASN A 93 -5.24 -14.41 2.67
CA ASN A 93 -4.06 -13.56 2.51
C ASN A 93 -2.91 -14.05 3.40
N ARG A 94 -1.71 -14.04 2.81
CA ARG A 94 -0.47 -14.41 3.48
C ARG A 94 0.21 -13.17 4.01
N ASP A 95 0.69 -13.29 5.25
CA ASP A 95 1.61 -12.34 5.85
C ASP A 95 3.02 -12.56 5.26
N TYR A 96 3.36 -11.76 4.25
CA TYR A 96 4.66 -11.84 3.57
C TYR A 96 5.81 -11.35 4.46
N SER A 97 5.52 -10.50 5.45
CA SER A 97 6.56 -9.92 6.32
C SER A 97 7.33 -10.99 7.09
N ARG A 98 6.67 -12.09 7.50
CA ARG A 98 7.30 -13.17 8.27
C ARG A 98 8.52 -13.76 7.58
N SER A 99 8.37 -14.14 6.31
CA SER A 99 9.46 -14.73 5.54
C SER A 99 10.62 -13.75 5.35
N LEU A 100 10.33 -12.45 5.18
CA LEU A 100 11.36 -11.41 5.05
C LEU A 100 12.10 -11.15 6.36
N ILE A 101 11.37 -11.09 7.48
CA ILE A 101 11.94 -10.91 8.82
C ILE A 101 12.78 -12.14 9.21
N ASP A 102 12.28 -13.35 8.94
CA ASP A 102 12.99 -14.59 9.21
C ASP A 102 14.26 -14.70 8.37
N TRP A 103 14.18 -14.41 7.06
CA TRP A 103 15.35 -14.35 6.18
C TRP A 103 16.39 -13.34 6.68
N ALA A 104 15.96 -12.19 7.20
CA ALA A 104 16.88 -11.20 7.74
C ALA A 104 17.65 -11.71 8.97
N LYS A 105 17.09 -12.60 9.80
CA LYS A 105 17.70 -13.07 11.06
C LYS A 105 19.11 -13.65 10.87
N ASP A 106 19.32 -14.36 9.77
CA ASP A 106 20.58 -15.06 9.46
C ASP A 106 21.67 -14.12 8.88
N SER A 107 21.32 -12.87 8.58
CA SER A 107 22.24 -11.89 8.01
C SER A 107 22.80 -10.94 9.08
N GLU A 108 24.11 -10.73 9.09
CA GLU A 108 24.78 -9.72 9.94
C GLU A 108 24.89 -8.36 9.24
N GLU A 109 24.39 -8.24 8.01
CA GLU A 109 24.48 -7.02 7.24
C GLU A 109 23.70 -5.85 7.88
N PRO A 110 24.17 -4.60 7.75
CA PRO A 110 23.50 -3.44 8.35
C PRO A 110 22.03 -3.29 7.96
N TRP A 111 21.66 -3.65 6.72
CA TRP A 111 20.27 -3.58 6.25
C TRP A 111 19.35 -4.56 7.00
N ALA A 112 19.88 -5.70 7.45
CA ALA A 112 19.09 -6.74 8.10
C ALA A 112 18.60 -6.29 9.47
N SER A 113 19.35 -5.43 10.17
CA SER A 113 18.96 -4.89 11.49
C SER A 113 17.60 -4.17 11.46
N LYS A 114 17.31 -3.43 10.38
CA LYS A 114 16.03 -2.75 10.17
C LYS A 114 14.90 -3.76 9.99
N LEU A 115 15.07 -4.73 9.09
CA LEU A 115 14.07 -5.78 8.86
C LEU A 115 13.82 -6.63 10.11
N LYS A 116 14.85 -7.00 10.87
CA LYS A 116 14.71 -7.74 12.15
C LYS A 116 13.88 -6.99 13.19
N SER A 117 13.95 -5.66 13.18
CA SER A 117 13.25 -4.79 14.13
C SER A 117 11.93 -4.25 13.58
N SER A 118 11.51 -4.69 12.40
CA SER A 118 10.29 -4.20 11.78
C SER A 118 9.06 -4.68 12.55
N SER A 119 8.12 -3.78 12.80
CA SER A 119 6.80 -4.13 13.32
C SER A 119 5.88 -4.56 12.18
N VAL A 120 4.78 -5.23 12.54
CA VAL A 120 3.79 -5.73 11.61
C VAL A 120 2.41 -5.26 12.05
N GLU A 121 1.69 -4.63 11.13
CA GLU A 121 0.35 -4.09 11.32
C GLU A 121 -0.59 -4.54 10.19
N ARG A 122 -1.90 -4.40 10.42
CA ARG A 122 -2.96 -4.74 9.46
C ARG A 122 -3.33 -3.50 8.64
N MET A 123 -3.27 -3.62 7.33
CA MET A 123 -3.49 -2.51 6.41
C MET A 123 -4.89 -1.89 6.54
N GLU A 124 -5.90 -2.72 6.81
CA GLU A 124 -7.29 -2.33 6.98
C GLU A 124 -7.60 -1.60 8.29
N ASP A 125 -6.71 -1.71 9.28
CA ASP A 125 -6.86 -1.08 10.59
C ASP A 125 -6.00 0.19 10.71
N THR A 126 -5.03 0.39 9.82
CA THR A 126 -4.12 1.55 9.82
C THR A 126 -4.65 2.68 8.94
N LYS A 127 -4.67 3.90 9.48
CA LYS A 127 -5.02 5.13 8.77
C LYS A 127 -3.80 5.96 8.38
N PHE A 128 -3.91 6.78 7.34
CA PHE A 128 -2.84 7.68 6.93
C PHE A 128 -2.40 8.65 8.05
N GLU A 129 -3.34 9.13 8.87
CA GLU A 129 -3.06 10.01 10.03
C GLU A 129 -2.21 9.36 11.13
N SER A 130 -2.14 8.02 11.15
CA SER A 130 -1.31 7.28 12.12
C SER A 130 0.10 7.00 11.62
N LEU A 131 0.40 7.29 10.34
CA LEU A 131 1.70 7.03 9.76
C LEU A 131 2.74 8.07 10.18
N THR A 132 3.97 7.61 10.34
CA THR A 132 5.15 8.47 10.28
C THR A 132 5.77 8.31 8.89
N ILE A 133 5.96 9.41 8.16
CA ILE A 133 6.50 9.39 6.79
C ILE A 133 7.48 10.55 6.55
N ARG A 134 8.26 10.42 5.48
CA ARG A 134 9.13 11.46 4.92
C ARG A 134 8.69 11.77 3.50
N LEU A 135 8.41 13.05 3.24
CA LEU A 135 8.10 13.51 1.89
C LEU A 135 9.30 13.30 0.96
N GLY A 136 9.02 12.81 -0.25
CA GLY A 136 10.04 12.49 -1.26
C GLY A 136 10.84 11.21 -0.98
N TYR A 137 10.60 10.50 0.11
CA TYR A 137 11.32 9.26 0.42
C TYR A 137 10.70 8.05 -0.30
N PRO A 138 11.52 7.16 -0.92
CA PRO A 138 11.01 5.97 -1.59
C PRO A 138 10.63 4.88 -0.58
N TYR A 139 9.35 4.55 -0.55
CA TYR A 139 8.78 3.42 0.17
C TYR A 139 8.40 2.28 -0.77
N LEU A 140 7.96 1.15 -0.21
CA LEU A 140 7.62 -0.06 -0.96
C LEU A 140 6.15 -0.43 -0.82
N TYR A 141 5.53 -0.75 -1.94
CA TYR A 141 4.33 -1.58 -2.03
C TYR A 141 4.68 -2.88 -2.76
N CYS A 142 4.44 -4.02 -2.15
CA CYS A 142 4.63 -5.31 -2.79
C CYS A 142 3.31 -6.08 -2.85
N HIS A 143 2.95 -6.57 -4.03
CA HIS A 143 1.78 -7.43 -4.23
C HIS A 143 2.13 -8.66 -5.06
N GLN A 144 1.29 -9.69 -4.96
CA GLN A 144 1.46 -10.98 -5.66
C GLN A 144 2.82 -11.68 -5.37
N GLY A 145 3.48 -11.30 -4.27
CA GLY A 145 4.70 -11.91 -3.75
C GLY A 145 6.03 -11.40 -4.31
N ASN A 146 6.03 -10.72 -5.46
CA ASN A 146 7.28 -10.21 -6.07
C ASN A 146 7.10 -8.98 -6.96
N CYS A 147 5.90 -8.40 -7.07
CA CYS A 147 5.70 -7.18 -7.85
C CYS A 147 5.87 -5.98 -6.91
N GLU A 148 7.04 -5.35 -7.00
CA GLU A 148 7.52 -4.32 -6.08
C GLU A 148 7.42 -2.93 -6.71
N HIS A 149 6.56 -2.08 -6.14
CA HIS A 149 6.35 -0.71 -6.57
C HIS A 149 6.96 0.27 -5.57
N ILE A 150 7.66 1.28 -6.09
CA ILE A 150 8.06 2.41 -5.26
C ILE A 150 6.84 3.31 -5.03
N VAL A 151 6.60 3.63 -3.77
CA VAL A 151 5.57 4.56 -3.29
C VAL A 151 6.26 5.80 -2.74
N ILE A 152 5.87 6.99 -3.18
CA ILE A 152 6.45 8.25 -2.70
C ILE A 152 5.33 9.19 -2.28
N PHE A 153 5.35 9.63 -1.02
CA PHE A 153 4.53 10.75 -0.59
C PHE A 153 5.18 12.04 -1.12
N THR A 154 4.57 12.68 -2.11
CA THR A 154 5.16 13.80 -2.84
C THR A 154 4.82 15.15 -2.22
N ASP A 155 3.65 15.27 -1.60
CA ASP A 155 3.17 16.50 -0.99
C ASP A 155 2.19 16.23 0.16
N LEU A 156 2.03 17.22 1.04
CA LEU A 156 1.10 17.20 2.18
C LEU A 156 0.53 18.60 2.38
N ARG A 157 -0.80 18.71 2.40
CA ARG A 157 -1.50 19.97 2.67
C ARG A 157 -2.75 19.78 3.51
N LEU A 158 -3.25 20.87 4.09
CA LEU A 158 -4.57 20.87 4.71
C LEU A 158 -5.66 20.74 3.63
N LEU A 159 -6.75 20.07 3.97
CA LEU A 159 -7.97 20.09 3.17
C LEU A 159 -8.47 21.54 3.05
N HIS A 160 -8.68 22.00 1.83
CA HIS A 160 -9.12 23.33 1.49
C HIS A 160 -10.64 23.36 1.27
N VAL A 161 -11.28 24.51 1.47
CA VAL A 161 -12.73 24.67 1.27
C VAL A 161 -13.19 24.46 -0.18
N ASP A 162 -12.25 24.59 -1.13
CA ASP A 162 -12.52 24.37 -2.56
C ASP A 162 -12.23 22.93 -3.01
N ASP A 163 -11.76 22.06 -2.11
CA ASP A 163 -11.60 20.65 -2.42
C ASP A 163 -12.95 19.95 -2.51
N SER A 164 -12.97 18.75 -3.11
CA SER A 164 -14.19 17.98 -3.20
C SER A 164 -14.73 17.60 -1.81
N ASP A 165 -16.03 17.75 -1.61
CA ASP A 165 -16.74 17.20 -0.44
C ASP A 165 -16.94 15.68 -0.56
N ASN A 166 -16.74 15.10 -1.75
CA ASN A 166 -16.88 13.67 -1.99
C ASN A 166 -15.58 12.93 -1.66
N VAL A 167 -15.61 12.13 -0.59
CA VAL A 167 -14.47 11.32 -0.13
C VAL A 167 -13.93 10.38 -1.21
N LEU A 168 -14.74 9.97 -2.19
CA LEU A 168 -14.30 9.07 -3.27
C LEU A 168 -13.42 9.75 -4.33
N ASP A 169 -13.32 11.08 -4.31
CA ASP A 169 -12.45 11.85 -5.18
C ASP A 169 -10.99 11.90 -4.64
N PHE A 170 -10.78 11.32 -3.44
CA PHE A 170 -9.49 11.07 -2.81
C PHE A 170 -9.25 9.54 -2.76
#